data_AF-A0A162NKU9-F1
#
_entry.id   AF-A0A162NKU9-F1
#
_cell.length_a   1.000
_cell.length_b   1.000
_cell.length_c   1.000
_cell.angle_alpha   90.00
_cell.angle_beta   90.00
_cell.angle_gamma   90.00
#
_symmetry.space_group_name_H-M   'P 1'
#
loop_
_entity.id
_entity.type
_entity.pdbx_description
1 polymer ?
#
loop_
_entity_poly.entity_id
_entity_poly.type
_entity_poly.pdbx_seq_one_letter_code
_entity_poly.pdbx_strand_id
1 'polypeptide(L)'
;MKRSIAQQLGSLGQHMVKVEIEKSQCWIARDQNEDFGIDLEMELAIHEVSGKIIKVQIKSHQQVEQVGDFVYERLPKSFLRYAYECRIPVILIVASISSGEMWYAWLQKWLYDTNNKVNIYDELISQSIQINIHKHSLLKDDLNGQLISIATWENETQKLITLYDLANLSLKLYDDNLSSLLFTYIEALNKENTFSYPDQIIDKVIEIGASIWATPEGNKRTQQLFEFIRNNGNKLKREHISKLVIRGDSYSRTGINALGVLYSSFPRYAQSLLLPEFFKGFQDPRLHYYCVLRERCLADTSFFWVTPTANFRVGDFTIDDPDVLAQLMNKMANRGDSAILDYIVYKPIGEK
;
A
#
# COMPACT_ATOMS: atom_id res chain seq x y z
N MET A 1 14.41 -41.62 13.10
CA MET A 1 13.11 -41.30 12.48
C MET A 1 13.32 -41.22 10.96
N LYS A 2 12.52 -41.91 10.13
CA LYS A 2 12.71 -41.97 8.67
C LYS A 2 12.21 -40.65 8.04
N ARG A 3 13.03 -39.99 7.22
CA ARG A 3 12.63 -38.75 6.51
C ARG A 3 11.44 -39.04 5.57
N SER A 4 10.51 -38.10 5.47
CA SER A 4 9.40 -38.19 4.51
C SER A 4 9.91 -37.96 3.07
N ILE A 5 9.13 -38.40 2.06
CA ILE A 5 9.47 -38.17 0.65
C ILE A 5 9.62 -36.67 0.35
N ALA A 6 8.75 -35.82 0.91
CA ALA A 6 8.83 -34.37 0.76
C ALA A 6 10.13 -33.80 1.36
N GLN A 7 10.57 -34.29 2.52
CA GLN A 7 11.85 -33.87 3.13
C GLN A 7 13.06 -34.32 2.31
N GLN A 8 12.98 -35.50 1.69
CA GLN A 8 14.03 -36.00 0.80
C GLN A 8 14.12 -35.15 -0.48
N LEU A 9 12.99 -34.85 -1.11
CA LEU A 9 12.91 -33.98 -2.29
C LEU A 9 13.41 -32.57 -1.97
N GLY A 10 13.01 -32.01 -0.83
CA GLY A 10 13.49 -30.72 -0.36
C GLY A 10 15.02 -30.69 -0.21
N SER A 11 15.58 -31.69 0.51
CA SER A 11 17.03 -31.80 0.70
C SER A 11 17.79 -31.95 -0.62
N LEU A 12 17.26 -32.76 -1.55
CA LEU A 12 17.89 -33.01 -2.85
C LEU A 12 17.89 -31.75 -3.71
N GLY A 13 16.77 -31.04 -3.80
CA GLY A 13 16.70 -29.80 -4.58
C GLY A 13 17.55 -28.68 -3.98
N GLN A 14 17.61 -28.55 -2.65
CA GLN A 14 18.54 -27.62 -2.00
C GLN A 14 20.00 -27.92 -2.39
N HIS A 15 20.40 -29.19 -2.35
CA HIS A 15 21.73 -29.60 -2.77
C HIS A 15 22.00 -29.30 -4.26
N MET A 16 21.04 -29.57 -5.14
CA MET A 16 21.16 -29.27 -6.58
C MET A 16 21.35 -27.79 -6.84
N VAL A 17 20.53 -26.94 -6.20
CA VAL A 17 20.64 -25.48 -6.32
C VAL A 17 21.98 -24.98 -5.80
N LYS A 18 22.43 -25.46 -4.64
CA LYS A 18 23.73 -25.11 -4.07
C LYS A 18 24.88 -25.44 -5.03
N VAL A 19 24.88 -26.65 -5.58
CA VAL A 19 25.89 -27.08 -6.56
C VAL A 19 25.87 -26.19 -7.81
N GLU A 20 24.70 -25.81 -8.30
CA GLU A 20 24.58 -24.93 -9.46
C GLU A 20 25.15 -23.52 -9.19
N ILE A 21 24.87 -22.97 -8.02
CA ILE A 21 25.43 -21.69 -7.58
C ILE A 21 26.95 -21.77 -7.50
N GLU A 22 27.49 -22.81 -6.87
CA GLU A 22 28.94 -22.99 -6.69
C GLU A 22 29.70 -23.19 -8.01
N LYS A 23 29.07 -23.76 -9.05
CA LYS A 23 29.66 -23.88 -10.39
C LYS A 23 29.97 -22.55 -11.07
N SER A 24 29.21 -21.50 -10.75
CA SER A 24 29.36 -20.19 -11.41
C SER A 24 30.66 -19.45 -11.07
N GLN A 25 31.40 -19.90 -10.05
CA GLN A 25 32.63 -19.31 -9.50
C GLN A 25 32.51 -17.88 -8.95
N CYS A 26 31.42 -17.16 -9.27
CA CYS A 26 31.17 -15.79 -8.82
C CYS A 26 30.36 -15.73 -7.52
N TRP A 27 29.88 -16.87 -7.01
CA TRP A 27 28.96 -16.93 -5.89
C TRP A 27 29.39 -17.95 -4.84
N ILE A 28 29.15 -17.61 -3.59
CA ILE A 28 29.29 -18.50 -2.44
C ILE A 28 27.89 -18.81 -1.92
N ALA A 29 27.53 -20.09 -1.85
CA ALA A 29 26.28 -20.55 -1.26
C ALA A 29 26.49 -20.93 0.21
N ARG A 30 25.71 -20.33 1.11
CA ARG A 30 25.73 -20.58 2.56
C ARG A 30 24.40 -21.18 2.99
N ASP A 31 24.45 -22.34 3.63
CA ASP A 31 23.25 -22.96 4.20
C ASP A 31 22.73 -22.14 5.38
N GLN A 32 21.40 -21.98 5.46
CA GLN A 32 20.73 -21.35 6.60
C GLN A 32 19.98 -22.40 7.41
N ASN A 33 20.25 -22.45 8.71
CA ASN A 33 19.51 -23.32 9.62
C ASN A 33 18.42 -22.49 10.31
N GLU A 34 17.16 -22.90 10.14
CA GLU A 34 15.99 -22.34 10.86
C GLU A 34 15.69 -20.84 10.61
N ASP A 35 15.89 -20.33 9.38
CA ASP A 35 15.64 -18.90 9.05
C ASP A 35 14.32 -18.67 8.28
N PHE A 36 13.16 -18.76 8.94
CA PHE A 36 11.86 -18.30 8.41
C PHE A 36 11.50 -18.75 6.96
N GLY A 37 11.98 -19.91 6.53
CA GLY A 37 11.78 -20.44 5.17
C GLY A 37 12.91 -20.13 4.18
N ILE A 38 13.90 -19.32 4.54
CA ILE A 38 15.14 -19.18 3.78
C ILE A 38 15.98 -20.43 3.94
N ASP A 39 16.32 -21.05 2.81
CA ASP A 39 17.09 -22.29 2.74
C ASP A 39 18.58 -21.99 2.53
N LEU A 40 18.90 -20.97 1.71
CA LEU A 40 20.28 -20.56 1.40
C LEU A 40 20.44 -19.04 1.41
N GLU A 41 21.68 -18.59 1.62
CA GLU A 41 22.15 -17.27 1.22
C GLU A 41 23.19 -17.40 0.11
N MET A 42 23.09 -16.55 -0.90
CA MET A 42 24.05 -16.44 -1.99
C MET A 42 24.82 -15.14 -1.83
N GLU A 43 26.14 -15.22 -1.66
CA GLU A 43 27.01 -14.06 -1.54
C GLU A 43 27.86 -13.90 -2.81
N LEU A 44 27.83 -12.71 -3.41
CA LEU A 44 28.62 -12.41 -4.60
C LEU A 44 30.12 -12.24 -4.23
N ALA A 45 30.97 -13.01 -4.91
CA ALA A 45 32.40 -13.14 -4.68
C ALA A 45 33.20 -13.26 -6.00
N ILE A 46 33.16 -12.24 -6.86
CA ILE A 46 33.89 -12.22 -8.14
C ILE A 46 35.43 -12.08 -7.94
N HIS A 47 35.84 -11.29 -6.95
CA HIS A 47 37.25 -11.07 -6.60
C HIS A 47 37.50 -11.29 -5.11
N GLU A 48 36.58 -10.81 -4.28
CA GLU A 48 36.54 -11.00 -2.84
C GLU A 48 35.08 -11.04 -2.38
N VAL A 49 34.87 -11.55 -1.17
CA VAL A 49 33.57 -11.46 -0.49
C VAL A 49 33.21 -10.00 -0.27
N SER A 50 32.03 -9.60 -0.75
CA SER A 50 31.63 -8.19 -0.83
C SER A 50 30.45 -7.83 0.07
N GLY A 51 29.91 -8.79 0.84
CA GLY A 51 28.69 -8.60 1.63
C GLY A 51 27.42 -8.38 0.81
N LYS A 52 27.50 -8.51 -0.52
CA LYS A 52 26.37 -8.44 -1.44
C LYS A 52 25.66 -9.78 -1.46
N ILE A 53 24.57 -9.88 -0.70
CA ILE A 53 23.86 -11.14 -0.41
C ILE A 53 22.48 -11.14 -1.07
N ILE A 54 22.04 -12.32 -1.51
CA ILE A 54 20.66 -12.64 -1.87
C ILE A 54 20.19 -13.78 -0.95
N LYS A 55 19.02 -13.61 -0.32
CA LYS A 55 18.35 -14.67 0.44
C LYS A 55 17.52 -15.55 -0.51
N VAL A 56 17.53 -16.85 -0.30
CA VAL A 56 16.96 -17.83 -1.22
C VAL A 56 16.03 -18.78 -0.49
N GLN A 57 14.77 -18.85 -0.95
CA GLN A 57 13.87 -19.97 -0.65
C GLN A 57 13.83 -20.90 -1.85
N ILE A 58 13.88 -22.20 -1.59
CA ILE A 58 13.87 -23.26 -2.58
C ILE A 58 12.58 -24.08 -2.42
N LYS A 59 11.91 -24.34 -3.54
CA LYS A 59 10.80 -25.30 -3.64
C LYS A 59 11.16 -26.36 -4.67
N SER A 60 11.12 -27.62 -4.25
CA SER A 60 11.61 -28.75 -5.03
C SER A 60 10.48 -29.70 -5.34
N HIS A 61 10.34 -30.07 -6.62
CA HIS A 61 9.33 -31.02 -7.09
C HIS A 61 9.98 -32.12 -7.91
N GLN A 62 9.39 -33.32 -7.90
CA GLN A 62 9.89 -34.40 -8.76
C GLN A 62 9.85 -34.00 -10.23
N GLN A 63 8.79 -33.32 -10.65
CA GLN A 63 8.60 -32.71 -11.96
C GLN A 63 7.81 -31.41 -11.77
N VAL A 64 8.19 -30.37 -12.49
CA VAL A 64 7.50 -29.08 -12.48
C VAL A 64 6.71 -28.94 -13.78
N GLU A 65 5.40 -28.72 -13.69
CA GLU A 65 4.57 -28.45 -14.86
C GLU A 65 4.75 -27.00 -15.33
N GLN A 66 4.97 -26.84 -16.63
CA GLN A 66 5.00 -25.53 -17.29
C GLN A 66 3.66 -25.32 -17.99
N VAL A 67 2.95 -24.24 -17.66
CA VAL A 67 1.66 -23.91 -18.28
C VAL A 67 1.81 -22.58 -19.03
N GLY A 68 1.85 -22.66 -20.36
CA GLY A 68 2.16 -21.53 -21.23
C GLY A 68 3.63 -21.11 -21.08
N ASP A 69 3.86 -19.84 -20.76
CA ASP A 69 5.21 -19.27 -20.56
C ASP A 69 5.64 -19.22 -19.08
N PHE A 70 4.89 -19.88 -18.20
CA PHE A 70 5.08 -19.76 -16.75
C PHE A 70 5.19 -21.11 -16.05
N VAL A 71 6.02 -21.10 -15.00
CA VAL A 71 6.04 -22.04 -13.88
C VAL A 71 5.28 -21.41 -12.73
N TYR A 72 4.52 -22.22 -11.99
CA TYR A 72 3.71 -21.73 -10.88
C TYR A 72 4.12 -22.37 -9.56
N GLU A 73 4.16 -21.57 -8.51
CA GLU A 73 4.45 -22.03 -7.15
C GLU A 73 3.56 -21.30 -6.15
N ARG A 74 3.14 -21.97 -5.07
CA ARG A 74 2.32 -21.32 -4.03
C ARG A 74 3.18 -21.02 -2.81
N LEU A 75 3.19 -19.76 -2.40
CA LEU A 75 3.87 -19.31 -1.19
C LEU A 75 2.86 -18.83 -0.13
N PRO A 76 3.10 -19.12 1.17
CA PRO A 76 2.33 -18.53 2.25
C PRO A 76 2.44 -17.00 2.24
N LYS A 77 1.34 -16.30 2.53
CA LYS A 77 1.33 -14.83 2.66
C LYS A 77 2.29 -14.34 3.74
N SER A 78 2.45 -15.08 4.84
CA SER A 78 3.41 -14.78 5.90
C SER A 78 4.86 -14.71 5.39
N PHE A 79 5.25 -15.64 4.52
CA PHE A 79 6.58 -15.62 3.91
C PHE A 79 6.74 -14.48 2.90
N LEU A 80 5.69 -14.19 2.11
CA LEU A 80 5.72 -13.05 1.18
C LEU A 80 5.80 -11.70 1.91
N ARG A 81 5.18 -11.56 3.08
CA ARG A 81 5.35 -10.39 3.96
C ARG A 81 6.79 -10.26 4.44
N TYR A 82 7.40 -11.36 4.89
CA TYR A 82 8.83 -11.37 5.23
C TYR A 82 9.68 -10.92 4.05
N ALA A 83 9.47 -11.48 2.86
CA ALA A 83 10.22 -11.12 1.66
C ALA A 83 10.04 -9.64 1.28
N TYR A 84 8.81 -9.11 1.40
CA TYR A 84 8.49 -7.71 1.12
C TYR A 84 9.20 -6.74 2.07
N GLU A 85 9.25 -7.06 3.36
CA GLU A 85 9.87 -6.22 4.39
C GLU A 85 11.39 -6.38 4.47
N CYS A 86 11.94 -7.43 3.83
CA CYS A 86 13.37 -7.68 3.80
C CYS A 86 14.09 -6.68 2.89
N ARG A 87 15.08 -5.98 3.47
CA ARG A 87 15.95 -5.04 2.73
C ARG A 87 16.94 -5.75 1.79
N ILE A 88 17.24 -7.01 2.09
CA ILE A 88 18.10 -7.85 1.25
C ILE A 88 17.21 -8.50 0.18
N PRO A 89 17.63 -8.57 -1.10
CA PRO A 89 16.86 -9.25 -2.13
C PRO A 89 16.53 -10.69 -1.72
N VAL A 90 15.27 -11.08 -1.88
CA VAL A 90 14.78 -12.44 -1.62
C VAL A 90 14.30 -13.04 -2.93
N ILE A 91 14.89 -14.17 -3.33
CA ILE A 91 14.46 -14.92 -4.51
C ILE A 91 13.81 -16.25 -4.10
N LEU A 92 12.79 -16.64 -4.85
CA LEU A 92 12.28 -18.00 -4.87
C LEU A 92 12.97 -18.76 -6.00
N ILE A 93 13.44 -19.96 -5.73
CA ILE A 93 13.90 -20.92 -6.75
C ILE A 93 12.96 -22.12 -6.74
N VAL A 94 12.45 -22.48 -7.92
CA VAL A 94 11.66 -23.69 -8.14
C VAL A 94 12.52 -24.68 -8.92
N ALA A 95 12.80 -25.85 -8.33
CA ALA A 95 13.66 -26.87 -8.89
C ALA A 95 12.88 -28.13 -9.29
N SER A 96 13.09 -28.60 -10.53
CA SER A 96 12.59 -29.88 -11.02
C SER A 96 13.69 -30.93 -10.91
N ILE A 97 13.51 -31.91 -10.01
CA ILE A 97 14.53 -32.94 -9.74
C ILE A 97 14.79 -33.81 -10.98
N SER A 98 13.75 -34.17 -11.74
CA SER A 98 13.89 -35.07 -12.89
C SER A 98 14.64 -34.45 -14.07
N SER A 99 14.36 -33.18 -14.39
CA SER A 99 14.99 -32.48 -15.51
C SER A 99 16.27 -31.75 -15.12
N GLY A 100 16.48 -31.49 -13.83
CA GLY A 100 17.57 -30.64 -13.35
C GLY A 100 17.36 -29.14 -13.63
N GLU A 101 16.20 -28.74 -14.15
CA GLU A 101 15.89 -27.34 -14.42
C GLU A 101 15.51 -26.59 -13.15
N MET A 102 15.94 -25.33 -13.08
CA MET A 102 15.77 -24.44 -11.93
C MET A 102 15.36 -23.06 -12.43
N TRP A 103 14.18 -22.61 -12.04
CA TRP A 103 13.65 -21.28 -12.35
C TRP A 103 13.70 -20.40 -11.12
N TYR A 104 13.82 -19.09 -11.29
CA TYR A 104 13.80 -18.17 -10.16
C TYR A 104 12.86 -16.98 -10.37
N ALA A 105 12.36 -16.44 -9.27
CA ALA A 105 11.65 -15.17 -9.22
C ALA A 105 12.18 -14.30 -8.09
N TRP A 106 12.51 -13.04 -8.39
CA TRP A 106 12.78 -12.05 -7.37
C TRP A 106 11.47 -11.59 -6.72
N LEU A 107 11.25 -12.01 -5.48
CA LEU A 107 9.94 -11.91 -4.83
C LEU A 107 9.51 -10.47 -4.58
N GLN A 108 10.44 -9.58 -4.18
CA GLN A 108 10.09 -8.17 -4.05
C GLN A 108 9.63 -7.64 -5.40
N LYS A 109 10.45 -7.76 -6.46
CA LYS A 109 10.06 -7.32 -7.82
C LYS A 109 8.71 -7.88 -8.24
N TRP A 110 8.49 -9.17 -8.05
CA TRP A 110 7.23 -9.82 -8.39
C TRP A 110 6.03 -9.19 -7.66
N LEU A 111 6.15 -8.90 -6.36
CA LEU A 111 5.11 -8.22 -5.59
C LEU A 111 4.84 -6.80 -6.10
N TYR A 112 5.88 -6.09 -6.56
CA TYR A 112 5.75 -4.78 -7.18
C TYR A 112 5.02 -4.87 -8.53
N ASP A 113 5.49 -5.72 -9.44
CA ASP A 113 4.96 -5.83 -10.81
C ASP A 113 3.50 -6.32 -10.83
N THR A 114 3.11 -7.18 -9.88
CA THR A 114 1.77 -7.78 -9.83
C THR A 114 0.80 -7.04 -8.91
N ASN A 115 1.23 -5.95 -8.25
CA ASN A 115 0.45 -5.20 -7.26
C ASN A 115 -0.17 -6.07 -6.13
N ASN A 116 0.49 -7.16 -5.74
CA ASN A 116 -0.01 -8.09 -4.72
C ASN A 116 0.26 -7.65 -3.27
N LYS A 117 0.79 -6.43 -3.06
CA LYS A 117 1.18 -5.94 -1.74
C LYS A 117 0.01 -5.82 -0.76
N VAL A 118 -1.17 -5.40 -1.22
CA VAL A 118 -2.35 -5.33 -0.34
C VAL A 118 -2.82 -6.75 -0.02
N ASN A 119 -2.82 -7.62 -1.03
CA ASN A 119 -3.27 -9.00 -0.89
C ASN A 119 -2.44 -9.79 0.13
N ILE A 120 -1.12 -9.56 0.24
CA ILE A 120 -0.29 -10.27 1.24
C ILE A 120 -0.65 -9.92 2.70
N TYR A 121 -1.39 -8.84 2.97
CA TYR A 121 -1.88 -8.50 4.32
C TYR A 121 -3.38 -8.80 4.51
N ASP A 122 -4.10 -9.09 3.43
CA ASP A 122 -5.51 -9.47 3.49
C ASP A 122 -5.68 -10.96 3.81
N GLU A 123 -5.88 -11.29 5.09
CA GLU A 123 -6.08 -12.67 5.55
C GLU A 123 -7.50 -13.22 5.26
N LEU A 124 -8.42 -12.41 4.72
CA LEU A 124 -9.82 -12.82 4.52
C LEU A 124 -10.01 -13.72 3.28
N ILE A 125 -9.13 -13.61 2.28
CA ILE A 125 -9.29 -14.27 0.98
C ILE A 125 -8.61 -15.65 0.93
N SER A 126 -7.35 -15.73 1.37
CA SER A 126 -6.51 -16.94 1.29
C SER A 126 -5.26 -16.75 2.14
N GLN A 127 -4.69 -17.83 2.67
CA GLN A 127 -3.41 -17.82 3.38
C GLN A 127 -2.19 -17.94 2.46
N SER A 128 -2.39 -18.18 1.15
CA SER A 128 -1.31 -18.33 0.17
C SER A 128 -1.61 -17.62 -1.14
N ILE A 129 -0.55 -17.28 -1.88
CA ILE A 129 -0.62 -16.65 -3.20
C ILE A 129 0.18 -17.49 -4.19
N GLN A 130 -0.34 -17.62 -5.41
CA GLN A 130 0.34 -18.28 -6.52
C GLN A 130 1.28 -17.30 -7.22
N ILE A 131 2.56 -17.63 -7.22
CA ILE A 131 3.63 -16.92 -7.91
C ILE A 131 3.75 -17.49 -9.32
N ASN A 132 3.81 -16.62 -10.32
CA ASN A 132 4.09 -16.97 -11.71
C ASN A 132 5.52 -16.58 -12.07
N ILE A 133 6.31 -17.57 -12.49
CA ILE A 133 7.73 -17.45 -12.82
C ILE A 133 7.89 -17.67 -14.32
N HIS A 134 8.51 -16.75 -15.04
CA HIS A 134 8.74 -16.96 -16.48
C HIS A 134 9.66 -18.16 -16.72
N LYS A 135 9.30 -19.04 -17.67
CA LYS A 135 10.11 -20.23 -18.00
C LYS A 135 11.52 -19.91 -18.49
N HIS A 136 11.75 -18.66 -18.93
CA HIS A 136 13.04 -18.14 -19.37
C HIS A 136 13.90 -17.60 -18.23
N SER A 137 13.36 -17.43 -17.02
CA SER A 137 14.10 -17.00 -15.83
C SER A 137 14.84 -18.19 -15.20
N LEU A 138 15.83 -18.72 -15.93
CA LEU A 138 16.60 -19.89 -15.54
C LEU A 138 17.78 -19.49 -14.64
N LEU A 139 17.92 -20.19 -13.50
CA LEU A 139 18.97 -19.90 -12.52
C LEU A 139 20.37 -19.91 -13.15
N LYS A 140 20.68 -20.98 -13.89
CA LYS A 140 22.00 -21.20 -14.50
C LYS A 140 22.43 -20.06 -15.45
N ASP A 141 21.47 -19.46 -16.15
CA ASP A 141 21.73 -18.45 -17.18
C ASP A 141 21.94 -17.07 -16.52
N ASP A 142 21.23 -16.81 -15.43
CA ASP A 142 21.25 -15.51 -14.75
C ASP A 142 22.20 -15.41 -13.55
N LEU A 143 22.84 -16.51 -13.13
CA LEU A 143 23.91 -16.48 -12.12
C LEU A 143 25.02 -15.50 -12.50
N ASN A 144 25.42 -15.46 -13.77
CA ASN A 144 26.41 -14.49 -14.26
C ASN A 144 25.77 -13.26 -14.93
N GLY A 145 24.45 -13.14 -14.83
CA GLY A 145 23.64 -12.12 -15.49
C GLY A 145 22.83 -11.32 -14.49
N GLN A 146 21.50 -11.42 -14.57
CA GLN A 146 20.61 -10.56 -13.81
C GLN A 146 20.81 -10.68 -12.28
N LEU A 147 21.17 -11.85 -11.76
CA LEU A 147 21.36 -12.02 -10.30
C LEU A 147 22.50 -11.16 -9.77
N ILE A 148 23.55 -10.89 -10.55
CA ILE A 148 24.61 -9.95 -10.17
C ILE A 148 24.03 -8.54 -10.01
N SER A 149 23.21 -8.08 -10.97
CA SER A 149 22.54 -6.77 -10.89
C SER A 149 21.55 -6.66 -9.71
N ILE A 150 20.95 -7.79 -9.31
CA ILE A 150 20.08 -7.86 -8.14
C ILE A 150 20.90 -7.75 -6.85
N ALA A 151 22.00 -8.49 -6.71
CA ALA A 151 22.85 -8.44 -5.50
C ALA A 151 23.61 -7.10 -5.34
N THR A 152 23.99 -6.48 -6.45
CA THR A 152 24.71 -5.19 -6.47
C THR A 152 23.78 -3.97 -6.34
N TRP A 153 22.46 -4.18 -6.41
CA TRP A 153 21.43 -3.14 -6.40
C TRP A 153 21.48 -2.20 -7.61
N GLU A 154 22.14 -2.63 -8.68
CA GLU A 154 22.33 -1.87 -9.93
C GLU A 154 21.17 -2.11 -10.91
N ASN A 155 19.93 -1.97 -10.43
CA ASN A 155 18.75 -2.13 -11.27
C ASN A 155 17.62 -1.16 -10.89
N GLU A 156 16.79 -0.78 -11.88
CA GLU A 156 15.73 0.22 -11.69
C GLU A 156 14.67 -0.22 -10.67
N THR A 157 14.37 -1.53 -10.59
CA THR A 157 13.44 -2.05 -9.57
C THR A 157 13.97 -1.77 -8.17
N GLN A 158 15.25 -2.02 -7.91
CA GLN A 158 15.86 -1.79 -6.59
C GLN A 158 15.91 -0.32 -6.24
N LYS A 159 16.25 0.55 -7.21
CA LYS A 159 16.15 2.01 -7.05
C LYS A 159 14.73 2.43 -6.66
N LEU A 160 13.71 1.89 -7.31
CA LEU A 160 12.31 2.18 -6.98
C LEU A 160 11.94 1.67 -5.58
N ILE A 161 12.32 0.44 -5.23
CA ILE A 161 12.14 -0.13 -3.88
C ILE A 161 12.76 0.78 -2.83
N THR A 162 14.03 1.17 -3.01
CA THR A 162 14.76 2.03 -2.08
C THR A 162 14.12 3.41 -1.95
N LEU A 163 13.64 4.00 -3.06
CA LEU A 163 12.91 5.26 -3.01
C LEU A 163 11.62 5.14 -2.21
N TYR A 164 10.85 4.06 -2.40
CA TYR A 164 9.65 3.81 -1.60
C TYR A 164 9.97 3.60 -0.13
N ASP A 165 11.01 2.84 0.20
CA ASP A 165 11.43 2.64 1.59
C ASP A 165 11.86 3.95 2.25
N LEU A 166 12.59 4.79 1.53
CA LEU A 166 13.01 6.09 2.03
C LEU A 166 11.82 7.04 2.18
N ALA A 167 10.87 7.03 1.25
CA ALA A 167 9.64 7.82 1.34
C ALA A 167 8.73 7.31 2.48
N ASN A 168 8.72 6.01 2.71
CA ASN A 168 8.03 5.40 3.84
C ASN A 168 8.69 5.78 5.16
N LEU A 169 10.02 5.84 5.19
CA LEU A 169 10.80 6.27 6.35
C LEU A 169 10.60 7.76 6.63
N SER A 170 10.61 8.63 5.62
CA SER A 170 10.38 10.07 5.81
C SER A 170 9.00 10.34 6.40
N LEU A 171 7.97 9.59 5.95
CA LEU A 171 6.64 9.62 6.58
C LEU A 171 6.69 9.20 8.06
N LYS A 172 7.41 8.11 8.39
CA LYS A 172 7.56 7.63 9.78
C LYS A 172 8.34 8.60 10.67
N LEU A 173 9.31 9.31 10.09
CA LEU A 173 10.12 10.32 10.76
C LEU A 173 9.47 11.70 10.80
N TYR A 174 8.34 11.87 10.13
CA TYR A 174 7.61 13.13 10.04
C TYR A 174 8.42 14.24 9.36
N ASP A 175 9.11 13.89 8.28
CA ASP A 175 9.84 14.82 7.42
C ASP A 175 9.03 15.07 6.14
N ASP A 176 8.15 16.08 6.18
CA ASP A 176 7.23 16.38 5.08
C ASP A 176 7.94 16.91 3.85
N ASN A 177 9.05 17.62 4.03
CA ASN A 177 9.87 18.13 2.93
C ASN A 177 10.50 16.97 2.16
N LEU A 178 11.14 16.04 2.87
CA LEU A 178 11.76 14.86 2.27
C LEU A 178 10.69 13.94 1.65
N SER A 179 9.57 13.73 2.34
CA SER A 179 8.42 12.99 1.81
C SER A 179 7.96 13.59 0.47
N SER A 180 7.63 14.89 0.44
CA SER A 180 7.15 15.54 -0.77
C SER A 180 8.16 15.46 -1.92
N LEU A 181 9.46 15.63 -1.64
CA LEU A 181 10.52 15.49 -2.64
C LEU A 181 10.58 14.08 -3.22
N LEU A 182 10.65 13.06 -2.35
CA LEU A 182 10.82 11.66 -2.76
C LEU A 182 9.63 11.16 -3.57
N PHE A 183 8.41 11.50 -3.16
CA PHE A 183 7.22 11.07 -3.87
C PHE A 183 7.04 11.79 -5.20
N THR A 184 7.40 13.07 -5.30
CA THR A 184 7.47 13.77 -6.60
C THR A 184 8.45 13.09 -7.54
N TYR A 185 9.60 12.66 -7.01
CA TYR A 185 10.60 11.95 -7.80
C TYR A 185 10.13 10.54 -8.22
N ILE A 186 9.46 9.81 -7.33
CA ILE A 186 8.83 8.51 -7.63
C ILE A 186 7.79 8.66 -8.75
N GLU A 187 6.93 9.68 -8.69
CA GLU A 187 5.95 9.97 -9.75
C GLU A 187 6.63 10.24 -11.09
N ALA A 188 7.73 10.99 -11.11
CA ALA A 188 8.48 11.29 -12.33
C ALA A 188 9.17 10.06 -12.94
N LEU A 189 9.60 9.11 -12.10
CA LEU A 189 10.20 7.86 -12.56
C LEU A 189 9.16 6.86 -13.08
N ASN A 190 7.94 6.90 -12.54
CA ASN A 190 6.91 5.92 -12.84
C ASN A 190 6.10 6.29 -14.10
N LYS A 191 6.74 6.21 -15.27
CA LYS A 191 6.11 6.49 -16.59
C LYS A 191 4.95 5.54 -16.94
N GLU A 192 4.89 4.38 -16.30
CA GLU A 192 3.88 3.34 -16.53
C GLU A 192 3.04 3.08 -15.26
N ASN A 193 2.47 4.14 -14.67
CA ASN A 193 1.19 4.18 -13.95
C ASN A 193 0.80 2.99 -13.02
N THR A 194 1.75 2.27 -12.42
CA THR A 194 1.47 1.14 -11.53
C THR A 194 1.32 1.57 -10.08
N PHE A 195 1.68 2.82 -9.74
CA PHE A 195 1.61 3.33 -8.38
C PHE A 195 1.10 4.76 -8.31
N SER A 196 0.03 4.95 -7.56
CA SER A 196 -0.49 6.24 -7.16
C SER A 196 0.04 6.56 -5.76
N TYR A 197 0.94 7.54 -5.65
CA TYR A 197 1.40 8.08 -4.36
C TYR A 197 0.24 8.37 -3.37
N PRO A 198 -0.88 8.96 -3.83
CA PRO A 198 -2.09 9.09 -3.01
C PRO A 198 -2.58 7.79 -2.38
N ASP A 199 -2.60 6.66 -3.10
CA ASP A 199 -3.10 5.39 -2.56
C ASP A 199 -2.26 4.91 -1.38
N GLN A 200 -0.92 5.06 -1.41
CA GLN A 200 -0.07 4.63 -0.29
C GLN A 200 -0.26 5.46 0.97
N ILE A 201 -0.38 6.79 0.84
CA ILE A 201 -0.64 7.65 2.01
C ILE A 201 -2.01 7.31 2.60
N ILE A 202 -3.01 7.13 1.74
CA ILE A 202 -4.37 6.82 2.14
C ILE A 202 -4.45 5.46 2.80
N ASP A 203 -3.85 4.43 2.21
CA ASP A 203 -3.84 3.07 2.75
C ASP A 203 -3.12 3.05 4.12
N LYS A 204 -2.00 3.77 4.29
CA LYS A 204 -1.35 3.91 5.61
C LYS A 204 -2.21 4.65 6.64
N VAL A 205 -2.92 5.70 6.23
CA VAL A 205 -3.84 6.44 7.10
C VAL A 205 -5.02 5.55 7.50
N ILE A 206 -5.48 4.68 6.60
CA ILE A 206 -6.55 3.70 6.84
C ILE A 206 -6.08 2.55 7.73
N GLU A 207 -4.86 2.05 7.55
CA GLU A 207 -4.25 0.96 8.32
C GLU A 207 -4.18 1.27 9.83
N ILE A 208 -4.08 2.55 10.17
CA ILE A 208 -4.08 3.02 11.57
C ILE A 208 -5.48 3.04 12.17
N GLY A 209 -6.52 3.07 11.32
CA GLY A 209 -7.90 2.82 11.70
C GLY A 209 -8.41 3.65 12.88
N ALA A 210 -9.08 2.98 13.82
CA ALA A 210 -9.73 3.57 14.99
C ALA A 210 -8.75 4.05 16.09
N SER A 211 -7.44 3.76 15.98
CA SER A 211 -6.41 4.11 16.97
C SER A 211 -5.92 5.57 16.89
N ILE A 212 -6.53 6.36 16.00
CA ILE A 212 -6.16 7.76 15.72
C ILE A 212 -6.65 8.72 16.82
N TRP A 213 -7.70 8.36 17.57
CA TRP A 213 -8.36 9.33 18.44
C TRP A 213 -7.64 9.52 19.78
N ALA A 214 -7.32 10.78 20.09
CA ALA A 214 -6.78 11.26 21.37
C ALA A 214 -5.41 10.69 21.78
N THR A 215 -4.65 10.07 20.87
CA THR A 215 -3.24 9.73 21.10
C THR A 215 -2.33 10.78 20.46
N PRO A 216 -1.17 11.13 21.06
CA PRO A 216 -0.19 12.03 20.45
C PRO A 216 0.22 11.59 19.04
N GLU A 217 0.34 10.28 18.85
CA GLU A 217 0.69 9.67 17.57
C GLU A 217 -0.43 9.78 16.53
N GLY A 218 -1.68 9.53 16.92
CA GLY A 218 -2.84 9.69 16.05
C GLY A 218 -3.08 11.14 15.60
N ASN A 219 -2.87 12.11 16.50
CA ASN A 219 -2.93 13.54 16.16
C ASN A 219 -1.85 13.93 15.15
N LYS A 220 -0.60 13.49 15.37
CA LYS A 220 0.52 13.79 14.47
C LYS A 220 0.30 13.20 13.07
N ARG A 221 -0.21 11.98 12.97
CA ARG A 221 -0.52 11.34 11.68
C ARG A 221 -1.72 11.98 10.98
N THR A 222 -2.71 12.45 11.73
CA THR A 222 -3.84 13.23 11.17
C THR A 222 -3.37 14.55 10.56
N GLN A 223 -2.40 15.22 11.20
CA GLN A 223 -1.80 16.44 10.64
C GLN A 223 -1.09 16.16 9.31
N GLN A 224 -0.31 15.07 9.21
CA GLN A 224 0.34 14.68 7.95
C GLN A 224 -0.66 14.41 6.83
N LEU A 225 -1.77 13.71 7.12
CA LEU A 225 -2.84 13.52 6.14
C LEU A 225 -3.36 14.88 5.65
N PHE A 226 -3.64 15.80 6.57
CA PHE A 226 -4.16 17.12 6.21
C PHE A 226 -3.14 17.93 5.42
N GLU A 227 -1.87 17.93 5.78
CA GLU A 227 -0.80 18.61 5.03
C GLU A 227 -0.61 18.01 3.64
N PHE A 228 -0.64 16.68 3.53
CA PHE A 228 -0.61 16.01 2.25
C PHE A 228 -1.78 16.46 1.37
N ILE A 229 -3.01 16.47 1.90
CA ILE A 229 -4.20 16.90 1.16
C ILE A 229 -4.11 18.39 0.79
N ARG A 230 -3.56 19.26 1.65
CA ARG A 230 -3.34 20.68 1.34
C ARG A 230 -2.37 20.90 0.18
N ASN A 231 -1.36 20.04 0.08
CA ASN A 231 -0.30 20.20 -0.92
C ASN A 231 -0.60 19.43 -2.21
N ASN A 232 -1.36 18.34 -2.14
CA ASN A 232 -1.52 17.37 -3.24
C ASN A 232 -2.97 16.94 -3.49
N GLY A 233 -3.95 17.66 -2.94
CA GLY A 233 -5.37 17.30 -3.04
C GLY A 233 -5.88 17.17 -4.48
N ASN A 234 -5.29 17.91 -5.43
CA ASN A 234 -5.57 17.81 -6.87
C ASN A 234 -5.13 16.49 -7.54
N LYS A 235 -4.46 15.60 -6.79
CA LYS A 235 -4.09 14.25 -7.26
C LYS A 235 -5.08 13.18 -6.76
N LEU A 236 -6.06 13.54 -5.94
CA LEU A 236 -6.99 12.58 -5.33
C LEU A 236 -8.17 12.25 -6.23
N LYS A 237 -8.40 10.96 -6.51
CA LYS A 237 -9.56 10.48 -7.26
C LYS A 237 -10.76 10.19 -6.34
N ARG A 238 -11.94 9.97 -6.90
CA ARG A 238 -13.15 9.62 -6.12
C ARG A 238 -12.95 8.39 -5.24
N GLU A 239 -12.23 7.40 -5.74
CA GLU A 239 -11.95 6.14 -5.06
C GLU A 239 -11.11 6.39 -3.79
N HIS A 240 -10.13 7.30 -3.88
CA HIS A 240 -9.33 7.76 -2.75
C HIS A 240 -10.20 8.42 -1.67
N ILE A 241 -11.13 9.30 -2.08
CA ILE A 241 -12.05 9.97 -1.16
C ILE A 241 -12.96 8.95 -0.49
N SER A 242 -13.53 8.03 -1.26
CA SER A 242 -14.37 6.94 -0.77
C SER A 242 -13.65 6.14 0.33
N LYS A 243 -12.41 5.71 0.06
CA LYS A 243 -11.56 4.99 1.02
C LYS A 243 -11.33 5.81 2.31
N LEU A 244 -11.14 7.13 2.21
CA LEU A 244 -10.92 8.00 3.37
C LEU A 244 -12.19 8.19 4.22
N VAL A 245 -13.36 8.37 3.59
CA VAL A 245 -14.58 8.79 4.27
C VAL A 245 -15.49 7.64 4.69
N ILE A 246 -15.55 6.53 3.95
CA ILE A 246 -16.49 5.42 4.24
C ILE A 246 -15.92 4.49 5.32
N ARG A 247 -16.74 4.09 6.28
CA ARG A 247 -16.43 3.09 7.31
C ARG A 247 -17.63 2.17 7.49
N GLY A 248 -17.63 1.04 6.77
CA GLY A 248 -18.80 0.16 6.71
C GLY A 248 -20.02 0.92 6.20
N ASP A 249 -21.11 0.86 6.98
CA ASP A 249 -22.37 1.54 6.67
C ASP A 249 -22.43 3.02 7.14
N SER A 250 -21.33 3.55 7.71
CA SER A 250 -21.24 4.95 8.17
C SER A 250 -19.94 5.62 7.69
N TYR A 251 -19.53 6.74 8.30
CA TYR A 251 -18.39 7.54 7.87
C TYR A 251 -17.29 7.71 8.93
N SER A 252 -16.09 8.04 8.47
CA SER A 252 -14.92 8.40 9.27
C SER A 252 -14.91 9.90 9.58
N ARG A 253 -14.91 10.29 10.86
CA ARG A 253 -14.76 11.71 11.25
C ARG A 253 -13.47 12.33 10.74
N THR A 254 -12.35 11.61 10.86
CA THR A 254 -11.06 12.03 10.28
C THR A 254 -11.15 12.16 8.77
N GLY A 255 -11.88 11.25 8.11
CA GLY A 255 -12.16 11.30 6.68
C GLY A 255 -12.96 12.55 6.29
N ILE A 256 -14.00 12.91 7.04
CA ILE A 256 -14.78 14.12 6.81
C ILE A 256 -13.92 15.38 7.00
N ASN A 257 -13.10 15.43 8.04
CA ASN A 257 -12.17 16.54 8.25
C ASN A 257 -11.15 16.65 7.10
N ALA A 258 -10.60 15.51 6.64
CA ALA A 258 -9.72 15.43 5.48
C ALA A 258 -10.41 15.93 4.20
N LEU A 259 -11.68 15.55 4.00
CA LEU A 259 -12.50 16.05 2.89
C LEU A 259 -12.75 17.56 3.02
N GLY A 260 -12.94 18.09 4.23
CA GLY A 260 -13.02 19.53 4.50
C GLY A 260 -11.74 20.27 4.10
N VAL A 261 -10.57 19.69 4.38
CA VAL A 261 -9.27 20.22 3.94
C VAL A 261 -9.16 20.22 2.41
N LEU A 262 -9.65 19.17 1.73
CA LEU A 262 -9.68 19.11 0.27
C LEU A 262 -10.56 20.23 -0.33
N TYR A 263 -11.78 20.40 0.17
CA TYR A 263 -12.66 21.48 -0.29
C TYR A 263 -12.07 22.87 -0.04
N SER A 264 -11.34 23.05 1.07
CA SER A 264 -10.73 24.34 1.42
C SER A 264 -9.50 24.65 0.56
N SER A 265 -8.69 23.64 0.24
CA SER A 265 -7.41 23.82 -0.46
C SER A 265 -7.55 23.71 -1.98
N PHE A 266 -8.51 22.92 -2.46
CA PHE A 266 -8.75 22.65 -3.88
C PHE A 266 -10.25 22.66 -4.24
N PRO A 267 -11.00 23.75 -3.99
CA PRO A 267 -12.46 23.77 -4.12
C PRO A 267 -12.97 23.39 -5.52
N ARG A 268 -12.35 23.92 -6.57
CA ARG A 268 -12.74 23.60 -7.97
C ARG A 268 -12.46 22.15 -8.34
N TYR A 269 -11.35 21.60 -7.84
CA TYR A 269 -11.02 20.21 -8.09
C TYR A 269 -11.95 19.27 -7.31
N ALA A 270 -12.23 19.57 -6.05
CA ALA A 270 -13.18 18.81 -5.23
C ALA A 270 -14.55 18.74 -5.91
N GLN A 271 -15.04 19.87 -6.44
CA GLN A 271 -16.28 19.91 -7.23
C GLN A 271 -16.20 19.05 -8.51
N SER A 272 -15.05 19.03 -9.20
CA SER A 272 -14.86 18.22 -10.40
C SER A 272 -14.95 16.70 -10.14
N LEU A 273 -14.80 16.27 -8.88
CA LEU A 273 -14.97 14.88 -8.47
C LEU A 273 -16.45 14.46 -8.35
N LEU A 274 -17.42 15.38 -8.46
CA LEU A 274 -18.86 15.07 -8.40
C LEU A 274 -19.26 14.23 -7.17
N LEU A 275 -18.69 14.58 -6.00
CA LEU A 275 -18.87 13.83 -4.75
C LEU A 275 -20.32 13.78 -4.25
N PRO A 276 -21.14 14.85 -4.38
CA PRO A 276 -22.56 14.79 -4.00
C PRO A 276 -23.33 13.67 -4.71
N GLU A 277 -23.18 13.54 -6.03
CA GLU A 277 -23.85 12.49 -6.79
C GLU A 277 -23.26 11.11 -6.49
N PHE A 278 -21.94 11.04 -6.31
CA PHE A 278 -21.26 9.79 -5.95
C PHE A 278 -21.77 9.21 -4.62
N PHE A 279 -22.02 10.05 -3.60
CA PHE A 279 -22.47 9.60 -2.28
C PHE A 279 -23.99 9.60 -2.08
N LYS A 280 -24.78 9.97 -3.10
CA LYS A 280 -26.25 10.08 -3.00
C LYS A 280 -26.94 8.76 -2.60
N GLY A 281 -26.39 7.63 -3.03
CA GLY A 281 -26.90 6.28 -2.70
C GLY A 281 -26.16 5.59 -1.55
N PHE A 282 -25.28 6.29 -0.84
CA PHE A 282 -24.58 5.71 0.31
C PHE A 282 -25.54 5.54 1.50
N GLN A 283 -25.35 4.47 2.30
CA GLN A 283 -26.27 4.13 3.38
C GLN A 283 -26.44 5.25 4.41
N ASP A 284 -25.38 6.00 4.72
CA ASP A 284 -25.46 7.16 5.61
C ASP A 284 -25.68 8.46 4.81
N PRO A 285 -26.90 9.01 4.77
CA PRO A 285 -27.23 10.17 3.94
C PRO A 285 -26.51 11.46 4.38
N ARG A 286 -25.92 11.48 5.58
CA ARG A 286 -25.15 12.62 6.09
C ARG A 286 -23.90 12.90 5.25
N LEU A 287 -23.34 11.90 4.59
CA LEU A 287 -22.19 12.09 3.71
C LEU A 287 -22.56 12.85 2.42
N HIS A 288 -23.71 12.49 1.81
CA HIS A 288 -24.29 13.24 0.70
C HIS A 288 -24.62 14.69 1.12
N TYR A 289 -25.32 14.83 2.26
CA TYR A 289 -25.65 16.12 2.85
C TYR A 289 -24.41 17.03 2.96
N TYR A 290 -23.32 16.50 3.54
CA TYR A 290 -22.08 17.23 3.74
C TYR A 290 -21.47 17.73 2.43
N CYS A 291 -21.39 16.87 1.42
CA CYS A 291 -20.81 17.23 0.13
C CYS A 291 -21.63 18.32 -0.57
N VAL A 292 -22.97 18.19 -0.59
CA VAL A 292 -23.85 19.23 -1.16
C VAL A 292 -23.66 20.56 -0.44
N LEU A 293 -23.60 20.52 0.89
CA LEU A 293 -23.47 21.72 1.69
C LEU A 293 -22.10 22.41 1.45
N ARG A 294 -21.00 21.65 1.41
CA ARG A 294 -19.68 22.21 1.09
C ARG A 294 -19.61 22.79 -0.32
N GLU A 295 -20.24 22.16 -1.31
CA GLU A 295 -20.26 22.66 -2.68
C GLU A 295 -21.08 23.95 -2.87
N ARG A 296 -22.01 24.26 -1.95
CA ARG A 296 -22.69 25.58 -1.93
C ARG A 296 -21.78 26.71 -1.44
N CYS A 297 -20.73 26.37 -0.70
CA CYS A 297 -19.84 27.33 -0.03
C CYS A 297 -18.39 27.19 -0.50
N LEU A 298 -18.16 26.94 -1.80
CA LEU A 298 -16.81 26.76 -2.38
C LEU A 298 -15.95 28.03 -2.34
N ALA A 299 -16.56 29.21 -2.21
CA ALA A 299 -15.84 30.48 -2.12
C ALA A 299 -15.16 30.67 -0.75
N ASP A 300 -15.58 29.92 0.27
CA ASP A 300 -15.11 30.07 1.64
C ASP A 300 -14.06 29.00 1.96
N THR A 301 -12.79 29.41 2.03
CA THR A 301 -11.62 28.53 2.11
C THR A 301 -11.25 28.10 3.54
N SER A 302 -12.19 28.08 4.50
CA SER A 302 -11.98 27.68 5.91
C SER A 302 -13.30 27.50 6.66
N PHE A 303 -13.28 27.29 7.99
CA PHE A 303 -14.48 27.12 8.84
C PHE A 303 -15.53 28.26 8.76
N PHE A 304 -15.22 29.39 8.11
CA PHE A 304 -16.13 30.51 7.90
C PHE A 304 -17.28 30.21 6.92
N TRP A 305 -17.26 29.07 6.24
CA TRP A 305 -18.37 28.64 5.39
C TRP A 305 -19.67 28.37 6.17
N VAL A 306 -19.57 28.20 7.49
CA VAL A 306 -20.71 28.05 8.41
C VAL A 306 -21.04 29.40 9.02
N THR A 307 -22.12 30.01 8.54
CA THR A 307 -22.67 31.26 9.09
C THR A 307 -24.10 31.03 9.61
N PRO A 308 -24.57 31.76 10.64
CA PRO A 308 -25.95 31.65 11.14
C PRO A 308 -27.02 31.91 10.08
N THR A 309 -26.66 32.60 8.99
CA THR A 309 -27.54 32.94 7.86
C THR A 309 -27.47 31.93 6.71
N ALA A 310 -26.59 30.92 6.78
CA ALA A 310 -26.45 29.93 5.73
C ALA A 310 -27.67 29.00 5.67
N ASN A 311 -28.02 28.56 4.45
CA ASN A 311 -29.07 27.56 4.27
C ASN A 311 -28.50 26.14 4.46
N PHE A 312 -28.69 25.62 5.68
CA PHE A 312 -28.28 24.26 6.06
C PHE A 312 -29.22 23.16 5.56
N ARG A 313 -30.30 23.46 4.82
CA ARG A 313 -31.23 22.44 4.33
C ARG A 313 -30.73 21.77 3.06
N VAL A 314 -30.63 20.44 3.06
CA VAL A 314 -30.37 19.61 1.89
C VAL A 314 -31.38 18.47 1.87
N GLY A 315 -32.36 18.54 0.97
CA GLY A 315 -33.50 17.63 0.94
C GLY A 315 -34.27 17.67 2.27
N ASP A 316 -34.42 16.50 2.88
CA ASP A 316 -35.09 16.31 4.16
C ASP A 316 -34.16 16.44 5.37
N PHE A 317 -32.92 16.89 5.19
CA PHE A 317 -31.96 17.07 6.28
C PHE A 317 -31.64 18.54 6.50
N THR A 318 -31.54 18.97 7.76
CA THR A 318 -31.20 20.35 8.13
C THR A 318 -30.54 20.41 9.50
N ILE A 319 -30.03 21.58 9.87
CA ILE A 319 -29.76 21.97 11.25
C ILE A 319 -30.78 23.05 11.58
N ASP A 320 -31.64 22.83 12.58
CA ASP A 320 -32.76 23.72 12.89
C ASP A 320 -32.75 24.28 14.33
N ASP A 321 -31.75 23.91 15.12
CA ASP A 321 -31.55 24.43 16.47
C ASP A 321 -30.71 25.75 16.43
N PRO A 322 -31.29 26.91 16.80
CA PRO A 322 -30.59 28.19 16.80
C PRO A 322 -29.40 28.26 17.78
N ASP A 323 -29.49 27.58 18.93
CA ASP A 323 -28.41 27.55 19.93
C ASP A 323 -27.23 26.73 19.41
N VAL A 324 -27.53 25.63 18.69
CA VAL A 324 -26.51 24.86 18.00
C VAL A 324 -25.84 25.69 16.91
N LEU A 325 -26.61 26.40 16.08
CA LEU A 325 -26.06 27.25 15.01
C LEU A 325 -25.15 28.35 15.58
N ALA A 326 -25.54 28.97 16.70
CA ALA A 326 -24.75 29.98 17.39
C ALA A 326 -23.41 29.42 17.91
N GLN A 327 -23.37 28.15 18.29
CA GLN A 327 -22.17 27.48 18.83
C GLN A 327 -21.40 26.63 17.81
N LEU A 328 -21.93 26.47 16.60
CA LEU A 328 -21.42 25.50 15.63
C LEU A 328 -19.97 25.82 15.24
N MET A 329 -19.63 27.10 15.07
CA MET A 329 -18.26 27.54 14.81
C MET A 329 -17.29 27.10 15.92
N ASN A 330 -17.67 27.25 17.19
CA ASN A 330 -16.84 26.83 18.34
C ASN A 330 -16.66 25.30 18.37
N LYS A 331 -17.69 24.55 17.99
CA LYS A 331 -17.65 23.09 17.92
C LYS A 331 -16.74 22.62 16.78
N MET A 332 -16.84 23.25 15.61
CA MET A 332 -15.98 22.98 14.46
C MET A 332 -14.52 23.37 14.71
N ALA A 333 -14.25 24.46 15.43
CA ALA A 333 -12.88 24.83 15.79
C ALA A 333 -12.15 23.73 16.58
N ASN A 334 -12.87 22.97 17.39
CA ASN A 334 -12.30 21.90 18.22
C ASN A 334 -12.33 20.52 17.56
N ARG A 335 -13.28 20.26 16.65
CA ARG A 335 -13.55 18.91 16.11
C ARG A 335 -13.42 18.81 14.58
N GLY A 336 -13.18 19.94 13.91
CA GLY A 336 -13.19 20.06 12.46
C GLY A 336 -14.59 19.99 11.85
N ASP A 337 -14.64 19.91 10.51
CA ASP A 337 -15.87 19.87 9.72
C ASP A 337 -16.82 18.73 10.10
N SER A 338 -16.29 17.61 10.62
CA SER A 338 -17.10 16.47 11.06
C SER A 338 -18.11 16.81 12.16
N ALA A 339 -17.89 17.89 12.91
CA ALA A 339 -18.80 18.36 13.96
C ALA A 339 -20.21 18.67 13.43
N ILE A 340 -20.32 19.11 12.18
CA ILE A 340 -21.61 19.50 11.60
C ILE A 340 -22.57 18.31 11.50
N LEU A 341 -22.03 17.11 11.32
CA LEU A 341 -22.81 15.89 11.11
C LEU A 341 -23.47 15.38 12.39
N ASP A 342 -23.00 15.83 13.55
CA ASP A 342 -23.58 15.49 14.86
C ASP A 342 -24.91 16.22 15.12
N TYR A 343 -25.22 17.27 14.33
CA TYR A 343 -26.36 18.16 14.55
C TYR A 343 -27.41 18.13 13.43
N ILE A 344 -27.24 17.23 12.46
CA ILE A 344 -28.20 17.05 11.39
C ILE A 344 -29.43 16.36 11.93
N VAL A 345 -30.60 16.94 11.66
CA VAL A 345 -31.90 16.35 11.92
C VAL A 345 -32.62 16.03 10.61
N TYR A 346 -33.45 14.99 10.64
CA TYR A 346 -34.37 14.68 9.56
C TYR A 346 -35.67 15.47 9.76
N LYS A 347 -36.04 16.26 8.75
CA LYS A 347 -37.21 17.13 8.71
C LYS A 347 -37.76 17.20 7.28
N PRO A 348 -38.77 16.38 6.93
CA PRO A 348 -39.35 16.32 5.59
C PRO A 348 -39.78 17.70 5.08
N ILE A 349 -39.63 17.94 3.77
CA ILE A 349 -40.20 19.14 3.14
C ILE A 349 -41.74 19.03 3.17
N GLY A 350 -42.39 19.73 4.11
CA GLY A 350 -43.85 19.81 4.19
C GLY A 350 -44.45 19.71 5.59
N GLU A 351 -43.66 19.33 6.61
CA GLU A 351 -44.10 19.39 8.00
C GLU A 351 -43.87 20.81 8.55
N LYS A 352 -44.98 21.47 8.93
CA LYS A 352 -44.97 22.79 9.60
C LYS A 352 -44.61 22.66 11.06
#